data_AF-A0NXU9-F1
#
_entry.id   AF-A0NXU9-F1
#
_cell.length_a   1.000
_cell.length_b   1.000
_cell.length_c   1.000
_cell.angle_alpha   90.00
_cell.angle_beta   90.00
_cell.angle_gamma   90.00
#
_symmetry.space_group_name_H-M   'P 1'
#
loop_
_entity.id
_entity.type
_entity.pdbx_description
1 polymer ?
#
loop_
_entity_poly.entity_id
_entity_poly.type
_entity_poly.pdbx_seq_one_letter_code
_entity_poly.pdbx_strand_id
1 'polypeptide(L)'
;MFKGATQFSLPAAFAGLAVLAASAAAAGTVAPDSVPIEDMELSQSLTGVPGDPLAGREAFADRKKGNCLACHANADLSDQLFHGEVGPVLDGAADRWSEAQLRAIVVNSKDVFGDQTIMPGFYTLKVGINVDEEFAGKTILSAQEVEDVVAYLLTLKEN
;
A
#
# COMPACT_ATOMS: atom_id res chain seq x y z
N MET A 1 -79.02 -21.33 -7.51
CA MET A 1 -78.97 -21.85 -8.89
C MET A 1 -77.67 -21.38 -9.52
N PHE A 2 -76.94 -22.26 -10.24
CA PHE A 2 -76.04 -22.03 -11.40
C PHE A 2 -75.18 -20.72 -11.50
N LYS A 3 -73.89 -20.73 -11.90
CA LYS A 3 -72.95 -21.81 -12.33
C LYS A 3 -71.53 -21.24 -12.53
N GLY A 4 -70.48 -21.98 -12.12
CA GLY A 4 -69.08 -21.81 -12.60
C GLY A 4 -68.39 -20.47 -12.21
N ALA A 5 -67.10 -20.24 -12.44
CA ALA A 5 -65.97 -21.06 -12.94
C ALA A 5 -64.66 -20.24 -12.75
N THR A 6 -63.41 -20.74 -12.62
CA THR A 6 -62.83 -22.09 -12.41
C THR A 6 -61.32 -21.92 -12.12
N GLN A 7 -60.70 -22.80 -11.28
CA GLN A 7 -59.26 -23.18 -11.29
C GLN A 7 -58.22 -22.05 -11.05
N PHE A 8 -57.25 -22.16 -10.15
CA PHE A 8 -56.06 -23.02 -10.31
C PHE A 8 -55.29 -23.23 -8.99
N SER A 9 -54.29 -24.11 -9.03
CA SER A 9 -53.58 -24.68 -7.88
C SER A 9 -52.13 -24.20 -7.71
N LEU A 10 -51.49 -24.70 -6.64
CA LEU A 10 -50.04 -24.74 -6.31
C LEU A 10 -49.44 -23.58 -5.47
N PRO A 11 -48.34 -23.84 -4.73
CA PRO A 11 -47.92 -23.07 -3.56
C PRO A 11 -46.49 -22.49 -3.72
N ALA A 12 -45.81 -22.27 -2.58
CA ALA A 12 -44.40 -21.85 -2.44
C ALA A 12 -44.14 -20.34 -2.73
N ALA A 13 -43.05 -19.73 -2.26
CA ALA A 13 -41.94 -20.27 -1.49
C ALA A 13 -41.48 -19.26 -0.41
N PHE A 14 -40.92 -19.75 0.72
CA PHE A 14 -40.04 -18.94 1.55
C PHE A 14 -38.74 -18.69 0.77
N ALA A 15 -38.57 -17.48 0.22
CA ALA A 15 -37.34 -17.09 -0.45
C ALA A 15 -36.25 -16.84 0.61
N GLY A 16 -35.39 -17.84 0.83
CA GLY A 16 -34.24 -17.71 1.71
C GLY A 16 -33.20 -16.73 1.15
N LEU A 17 -32.87 -15.69 1.91
CA LEU A 17 -31.81 -14.74 1.57
C LEU A 17 -30.45 -15.40 1.81
N ALA A 18 -29.87 -15.97 0.76
CA ALA A 18 -28.54 -16.57 0.83
C ALA A 18 -27.46 -15.48 0.94
N VAL A 19 -27.00 -15.23 2.17
CA VAL A 19 -25.83 -14.38 2.43
C VAL A 19 -24.58 -15.12 1.94
N LEU A 20 -24.10 -14.76 0.77
CA LEU A 20 -22.79 -15.16 0.25
C LEU A 20 -21.70 -14.49 1.09
N ALA A 21 -21.27 -15.17 2.15
CA ALA A 21 -20.07 -14.79 2.88
C ALA A 21 -18.85 -15.04 1.97
N ALA A 22 -18.37 -13.97 1.32
CA ALA A 22 -17.11 -14.00 0.59
C ALA A 22 -15.96 -14.24 1.59
N SER A 23 -15.43 -15.45 1.62
CA SER A 23 -14.23 -15.78 2.38
C SER A 23 -13.04 -15.07 1.74
N ALA A 24 -12.64 -13.93 2.29
CA ALA A 24 -11.36 -13.32 1.97
C ALA A 24 -10.26 -14.33 2.32
N ALA A 25 -9.59 -14.88 1.30
CA ALA A 25 -8.42 -15.69 1.50
C ALA A 25 -7.30 -14.77 2.02
N ALA A 26 -6.90 -14.96 3.27
CA ALA A 26 -5.76 -14.26 3.83
C ALA A 26 -4.49 -14.73 3.12
N ALA A 27 -4.06 -14.00 2.09
CA ALA A 27 -2.71 -14.10 1.58
C ALA A 27 -1.76 -13.78 2.74
N GLY A 28 -0.79 -14.66 3.00
CA GLY A 28 0.22 -14.41 4.03
C GLY A 28 1.07 -13.20 3.65
N THR A 29 1.62 -12.50 4.65
CA THR A 29 2.52 -11.37 4.42
C THR A 29 3.72 -11.81 3.59
N VAL A 30 3.96 -11.16 2.45
CA VAL A 30 5.11 -11.46 1.58
C VAL A 30 6.40 -11.11 2.32
N ALA A 31 7.36 -12.04 2.40
CA ALA A 31 8.62 -11.81 3.12
C ALA A 31 9.52 -10.79 2.37
N PRO A 32 10.31 -9.93 3.07
CA PRO A 32 11.07 -8.83 2.45
C PRO A 32 12.16 -9.25 1.45
N ASP A 33 12.63 -10.49 1.55
CA ASP A 33 13.62 -11.11 0.66
C ASP A 33 12.98 -11.81 -0.56
N SER A 34 11.65 -11.96 -0.53
CA SER A 34 10.85 -12.76 -1.45
C SER A 34 9.89 -11.89 -2.29
N VAL A 35 10.07 -10.57 -2.30
CA VAL A 35 9.23 -9.63 -3.03
C VAL A 35 9.63 -9.57 -4.51
N PRO A 36 8.77 -9.98 -5.46
CA PRO A 36 9.07 -9.95 -6.88
C PRO A 36 8.76 -8.56 -7.45
N ILE A 37 9.78 -7.69 -7.49
CA ILE A 37 9.71 -6.46 -8.28
C ILE A 37 10.07 -6.81 -9.73
N GLU A 38 9.13 -6.62 -10.64
CA GLU A 38 9.25 -6.94 -12.07
C GLU A 38 8.89 -5.69 -12.89
N ASP A 39 9.69 -5.35 -13.91
CA ASP A 39 9.49 -4.15 -14.75
C ASP A 39 9.26 -2.83 -13.98
N MET A 40 9.94 -2.67 -12.84
CA MET A 40 9.80 -1.56 -11.86
C MET A 40 8.47 -1.53 -11.09
N GLU A 41 7.68 -2.60 -11.13
CA GLU A 41 6.37 -2.69 -10.49
C GLU A 41 6.30 -3.79 -9.44
N LEU A 42 5.43 -3.59 -8.45
CA LEU A 42 4.96 -4.61 -7.52
C LEU A 42 3.43 -4.56 -7.46
N SER A 43 2.79 -5.32 -8.35
CA SER A 43 1.34 -5.31 -8.54
C SER A 43 0.58 -6.02 -7.41
N GLN A 44 1.26 -6.92 -6.66
CA GLN A 44 0.67 -7.58 -5.50
C GLN A 44 0.86 -6.76 -4.22
N SER A 45 -0.20 -6.66 -3.41
CA SER A 45 -0.10 -6.13 -2.05
C SER A 45 0.76 -7.04 -1.17
N LEU A 46 1.56 -6.46 -0.28
CA LEU A 46 2.40 -7.19 0.66
C LEU A 46 1.60 -7.92 1.75
N THR A 47 0.37 -7.48 2.02
CA THR A 47 -0.49 -8.00 3.11
C THR A 47 -1.85 -8.50 2.64
N GLY A 48 -2.31 -8.08 1.46
CA GLY A 48 -3.69 -8.28 1.00
C GLY A 48 -4.74 -7.45 1.74
N VAL A 49 -4.30 -6.55 2.63
CA VAL A 49 -5.15 -5.60 3.37
C VAL A 49 -4.98 -4.21 2.74
N PRO A 50 -6.06 -3.48 2.42
CA PRO A 50 -5.96 -2.11 1.91
C PRO A 50 -5.19 -1.20 2.87
N GLY A 51 -4.32 -0.35 2.34
CA GLY A 51 -3.59 0.64 3.14
C GLY A 51 -4.49 1.77 3.66
N ASP A 52 -4.20 2.26 4.86
CA ASP A 52 -4.83 3.46 5.43
C ASP A 52 -3.98 4.71 5.11
N PRO A 53 -4.46 5.67 4.30
CA PRO A 53 -3.70 6.86 3.95
C PRO A 53 -3.43 7.80 5.12
N LEU A 54 -4.19 7.74 6.23
CA LEU A 54 -3.92 8.53 7.42
C LEU A 54 -2.75 7.93 8.21
N ALA A 55 -2.76 6.60 8.43
CA ALA A 55 -1.63 5.89 9.00
C ALA A 55 -0.37 6.02 8.12
N GLY A 56 -0.55 6.04 6.80
CA GLY A 56 0.49 6.30 5.81
C GLY A 56 1.12 7.67 5.93
N ARG A 57 0.30 8.73 6.08
CA ARG A 57 0.78 10.11 6.33
C ARG A 57 1.62 10.19 7.60
N GLU A 58 1.18 9.52 8.68
CA GLU A 58 1.93 9.45 9.94
C GLU A 58 3.25 8.69 9.77
N ALA A 59 3.23 7.50 9.16
CA ALA A 59 4.43 6.68 8.96
C ALA A 59 5.45 7.33 8.00
N PHE A 60 4.98 8.08 7.01
CA PHE A 60 5.78 8.88 6.08
C PHE A 60 6.53 10.01 6.81
N ALA A 61 5.86 10.70 7.75
CA ALA A 61 6.44 11.81 8.51
C ALA A 61 7.26 11.38 9.75
N ASP A 62 6.99 10.20 10.32
CA ASP A 62 7.68 9.72 11.54
C ASP A 62 9.17 9.46 11.28
N ARG A 63 10.00 10.19 12.04
CA ARG A 63 11.48 10.18 12.00
C ARG A 63 12.11 8.83 12.36
N LYS A 64 11.36 7.90 12.97
CA LYS A 64 11.78 6.54 13.29
C LYS A 64 11.23 5.49 12.32
N LYS A 65 10.40 5.90 11.36
CA LYS A 65 9.78 5.04 10.34
C LYS A 65 10.24 5.50 8.95
N GLY A 66 9.34 6.04 8.12
CA GLY A 66 9.64 6.48 6.77
C GLY A 66 10.60 7.67 6.72
N ASN A 67 10.49 8.60 7.69
CA ASN A 67 11.30 9.83 7.77
C ASN A 67 11.41 10.56 6.41
N CYS A 68 10.39 10.47 5.56
CA CYS A 68 10.49 10.79 4.14
C CYS A 68 10.70 12.29 3.92
N LEU A 69 10.17 13.11 4.85
CA LEU A 69 10.38 14.55 4.91
C LEU A 69 11.85 14.96 5.08
N ALA A 70 12.75 14.08 5.53
CA ALA A 70 14.19 14.38 5.58
C ALA A 70 14.83 14.50 4.19
N CYS A 71 14.17 13.98 3.14
CA CYS A 71 14.66 14.04 1.76
C CYS A 71 13.69 14.73 0.80
N HIS A 72 12.38 14.70 1.07
CA HIS A 72 11.34 15.17 0.16
C HIS A 72 10.47 16.26 0.80
N ALA A 73 9.87 17.10 -0.05
CA ALA A 73 8.79 18.01 0.33
C ALA A 73 7.46 17.60 -0.34
N ASN A 74 6.35 17.98 0.28
CA ASN A 74 5.01 18.03 -0.31
C ASN A 74 4.19 19.12 0.40
N ALA A 75 3.10 19.58 -0.23
CA ALA A 75 2.25 20.65 0.28
C ALA A 75 1.29 20.17 1.39
N ASP A 76 0.89 18.90 1.39
CA ASP A 76 -0.03 18.34 2.38
C ASP A 76 0.56 18.33 3.81
N LEU A 77 1.87 18.09 3.94
CA LEU A 77 2.63 18.18 5.19
C LEU A 77 3.30 19.54 5.39
N SER A 78 2.83 20.62 4.74
CA SER A 78 3.41 21.97 4.88
C SER A 78 3.33 22.57 6.30
N ASP A 79 2.59 21.92 7.21
CA ASP A 79 2.58 22.20 8.65
C ASP A 79 3.83 21.67 9.39
N GLN A 80 4.55 20.71 8.79
CA GLN A 80 5.80 20.17 9.31
C GLN A 80 6.99 21.04 8.90
N LEU A 81 8.02 21.08 9.75
CA LEU A 81 9.19 21.94 9.56
C LEU A 81 10.37 21.18 8.94
N PHE A 82 11.20 21.91 8.19
CA PHE A 82 12.50 21.46 7.68
C PHE A 82 12.44 20.26 6.71
N HIS A 83 11.59 20.35 5.69
CA HIS A 83 11.62 19.40 4.58
C HIS A 83 12.96 19.42 3.83
N GLY A 84 13.43 18.25 3.41
CA GLY A 84 14.63 18.09 2.59
C GLY A 84 14.38 18.36 1.11
N GLU A 85 15.46 18.72 0.41
CA GLU A 85 15.50 18.99 -1.04
C GLU A 85 16.39 17.96 -1.78
N VAL A 86 16.58 16.78 -1.18
CA VAL A 86 17.50 15.73 -1.66
C VAL A 86 16.84 14.87 -2.73
N GLY A 87 15.57 14.52 -2.52
CA GLY A 87 14.70 13.90 -3.50
C GLY A 87 13.75 14.94 -4.11
N PRO A 88 13.05 14.58 -5.21
CA PRO A 88 12.06 15.46 -5.82
C PRO A 88 10.88 15.73 -4.89
N VAL A 89 10.20 16.86 -5.11
CA VAL A 89 8.90 17.16 -4.50
C VAL A 89 7.89 16.06 -4.88
N LEU A 90 7.09 15.61 -3.91
CA LEU A 90 6.16 14.49 -4.06
C LEU A 90 4.72 14.91 -4.37
N ASP A 91 4.42 16.21 -4.43
CA ASP A 91 3.18 16.71 -5.03
C ASP A 91 3.05 16.18 -6.48
N GLY A 92 1.92 15.61 -6.85
CA GLY A 92 1.73 14.92 -8.14
C GLY A 92 2.38 13.53 -8.26
N ALA A 93 2.87 12.92 -7.18
CA ALA A 93 3.43 11.56 -7.23
C ALA A 93 2.40 10.54 -7.77
N ALA A 94 1.13 10.67 -7.38
CA ALA A 94 0.03 9.81 -7.82
C ALA A 94 -0.36 9.96 -9.31
N ASP A 95 0.04 11.06 -9.95
CA ASP A 95 -0.18 11.30 -11.39
C ASP A 95 1.02 10.84 -12.23
N ARG A 96 2.21 10.75 -11.62
CA ARG A 96 3.47 10.31 -12.27
C ARG A 96 3.71 8.80 -12.20
N TRP A 97 3.22 8.13 -11.16
CA TRP A 97 3.52 6.72 -10.88
C TRP A 97 2.25 5.92 -10.60
N SER A 98 2.20 4.68 -11.09
CA SER A 98 1.15 3.73 -10.73
C SER A 98 1.28 3.29 -9.26
N GLU A 99 0.20 2.78 -8.67
CA GLU A 99 0.25 2.17 -7.33
C GLU A 99 1.33 1.07 -7.24
N ALA A 100 1.44 0.24 -8.28
CA ALA A 100 2.42 -0.84 -8.34
C ALA A 100 3.87 -0.31 -8.39
N GLN A 101 4.10 0.80 -9.09
CA GLN A 101 5.40 1.48 -9.14
C GLN A 101 5.73 2.15 -7.80
N LEU A 102 4.78 2.86 -7.20
CA LEU A 102 4.93 3.46 -5.87
C LEU A 102 5.27 2.40 -4.82
N ARG A 103 4.60 1.24 -4.86
CA ARG A 103 4.89 0.12 -3.97
C ARG A 103 6.29 -0.44 -4.18
N ALA A 104 6.72 -0.66 -5.42
CA ALA A 104 8.09 -1.10 -5.72
C ALA A 104 9.15 -0.10 -5.23
N ILE A 105 8.93 1.20 -5.46
CA ILE A 105 9.81 2.30 -5.02
C ILE A 105 9.96 2.32 -3.49
N VAL A 106 8.86 2.18 -2.73
CA VAL A 106 8.90 2.17 -1.26
C VAL A 106 9.53 0.87 -0.75
N VAL A 107 9.20 -0.30 -1.31
CA VAL A 107 9.79 -1.58 -0.92
C VAL A 107 11.31 -1.57 -1.11
N ASN A 108 11.77 -1.34 -2.33
CA ASN A 108 13.19 -1.30 -2.65
C ASN A 108 13.47 -0.37 -3.85
N SER A 109 13.61 0.91 -3.56
CA SER A 109 14.00 1.94 -4.53
C SER A 109 15.27 1.63 -5.35
N LYS A 110 16.19 0.78 -4.86
CA LYS A 110 17.39 0.35 -5.62
C LYS A 110 17.09 -0.68 -6.70
N ASP A 111 16.10 -1.56 -6.51
CA ASP A 111 15.66 -2.46 -7.58
C ASP A 111 14.91 -1.69 -8.69
N VAL A 112 14.40 -0.48 -8.41
CA VAL A 112 13.72 0.42 -9.38
C VAL A 112 14.68 1.42 -10.05
N PHE A 113 15.48 2.15 -9.27
CA PHE A 113 16.33 3.26 -9.76
C PHE A 113 17.83 2.89 -9.86
N GLY A 114 18.22 1.69 -9.47
CA GLY A 114 19.61 1.24 -9.40
C GLY A 114 20.39 1.78 -8.19
N ASP A 115 21.61 1.26 -8.00
CA ASP A 115 22.47 1.54 -6.83
C ASP A 115 22.85 3.02 -6.63
N GLN A 116 22.65 3.87 -7.63
CA GLN A 116 22.91 5.30 -7.53
C GLN A 116 21.86 6.06 -6.71
N THR A 117 20.66 5.47 -6.48
CA THR A 117 19.69 6.10 -5.58
C THR A 117 20.14 6.01 -4.13
N ILE A 118 20.17 7.16 -3.45
CA ILE A 118 20.41 7.23 -2.00
C ILE A 118 19.14 7.04 -1.18
N MET A 119 17.97 6.98 -1.83
CA MET A 119 16.74 6.54 -1.18
C MET A 119 16.97 5.11 -0.62
N PRO A 120 16.57 4.82 0.62
CA PRO A 120 16.61 3.46 1.15
C PRO A 120 15.48 2.62 0.53
N GLY A 121 15.59 1.29 0.63
CA GLY A 121 14.44 0.40 0.53
C GLY A 121 13.84 0.24 1.92
N PHE A 122 12.53 0.45 2.08
CA PHE A 122 11.89 0.42 3.39
C PHE A 122 11.43 -0.99 3.80
N TYR A 123 11.25 -1.89 2.84
CA TYR A 123 10.84 -3.28 3.06
C TYR A 123 11.73 -4.28 2.32
N THR A 124 13.03 -4.23 2.63
CA THR A 124 14.03 -5.17 2.13
C THR A 124 15.09 -5.44 3.19
N LEU A 125 15.76 -6.59 3.10
CA LEU A 125 16.96 -6.89 3.90
C LEU A 125 18.27 -6.58 3.14
N LYS A 126 18.20 -6.10 1.90
CA LYS A 126 19.35 -5.69 1.06
C LYS A 126 19.89 -4.29 1.49
N VAL A 127 20.12 -4.07 2.78
CA VAL A 127 20.34 -2.73 3.38
C VAL A 127 21.82 -2.35 3.61
N GLY A 128 22.76 -3.09 3.02
CA GLY A 128 24.20 -2.81 3.07
C GLY A 128 25.03 -3.89 3.77
N ILE A 129 26.28 -3.57 4.12
CA ILE A 129 27.29 -4.56 4.57
C ILE A 129 27.59 -4.54 6.08
N ASN A 130 27.30 -3.43 6.77
CA ASN A 130 27.60 -3.24 8.20
C ASN A 130 26.35 -2.69 8.91
N VAL A 131 25.28 -3.48 8.94
CA VAL A 131 24.06 -3.15 9.68
C VAL A 131 24.34 -3.28 11.17
N ASP A 132 23.85 -2.33 11.98
CA ASP A 132 23.92 -2.42 13.44
C ASP A 132 23.20 -3.67 13.95
N GLU A 133 23.73 -4.30 15.01
CA GLU A 133 23.18 -5.54 15.57
C GLU A 133 21.71 -5.39 16.02
N GLU A 134 21.27 -4.19 16.44
CA GLU A 134 19.88 -3.94 16.79
C GLU A 134 18.94 -4.06 15.59
N PHE A 135 19.39 -3.73 14.38
CA PHE A 135 18.56 -3.68 13.16
C PHE A 135 18.80 -4.85 12.19
N ALA A 136 19.76 -5.72 12.48
CA ALA A 136 20.03 -6.91 11.68
C ALA A 136 18.77 -7.79 11.50
N GLY A 137 18.45 -8.12 10.24
CA GLY A 137 17.29 -8.94 9.89
C GLY A 137 15.91 -8.26 10.02
N LYS A 138 15.88 -6.93 10.22
CA LYS A 138 14.64 -6.14 10.30
C LYS A 138 14.50 -5.20 9.10
N THR A 139 13.27 -4.91 8.70
CA THR A 139 12.93 -3.85 7.74
C THR A 139 12.67 -2.52 8.47
N ILE A 140 12.70 -1.41 7.74
CA ILE A 140 12.45 -0.06 8.31
C ILE A 140 10.95 0.14 8.57
N LEU A 141 10.12 -0.28 7.61
CA LEU A 141 8.67 -0.34 7.74
C LEU A 141 8.22 -1.80 7.86
N SER A 142 7.07 -2.05 8.47
CA SER A 142 6.35 -3.31 8.30
C SER A 142 5.68 -3.39 6.92
N ALA A 143 5.25 -4.58 6.53
CA ALA A 143 4.52 -4.80 5.26
C ALA A 143 3.27 -3.92 5.16
N GLN A 144 2.53 -3.76 6.26
CA GLN A 144 1.31 -2.93 6.28
C GLN A 144 1.64 -1.44 6.18
N GLU A 145 2.67 -0.97 6.90
CA GLU A 145 3.07 0.45 6.84
C GLU A 145 3.55 0.85 5.43
N VAL A 146 4.05 -0.09 4.62
CA VAL A 146 4.30 0.17 3.19
C VAL A 146 2.99 0.36 2.42
N GLU A 147 2.00 -0.51 2.59
CA GLU A 147 0.69 -0.35 1.93
C GLU A 147 0.00 0.95 2.36
N ASP A 148 0.10 1.32 3.64
CA ASP A 148 -0.40 2.57 4.20
C ASP A 148 0.32 3.79 3.58
N VAL A 149 1.65 3.79 3.51
CA VAL A 149 2.45 4.84 2.85
C VAL A 149 2.13 4.94 1.36
N VAL A 150 1.92 3.82 0.66
CA VAL A 150 1.50 3.83 -0.76
C VAL A 150 0.09 4.43 -0.89
N ALA A 151 -0.84 4.08 0.00
CA ALA A 151 -2.18 4.67 0.01
C ALA A 151 -2.13 6.19 0.26
N TYR A 152 -1.21 6.67 1.11
CA TYR A 152 -0.95 8.10 1.28
C TYR A 152 -0.34 8.75 0.02
N LEU A 153 0.68 8.14 -0.59
CA LEU A 153 1.31 8.67 -1.80
C LEU A 153 0.31 8.79 -2.98
N LEU A 154 -0.71 7.92 -3.03
CA LEU A 154 -1.80 7.98 -4.01
C LEU A 154 -2.78 9.16 -3.81
N THR A 155 -2.75 9.86 -2.66
CA THR A 155 -3.51 11.11 -2.46
C THR A 155 -2.75 12.33 -2.99
N LEU A 156 -1.43 12.25 -3.13
CA LEU A 156 -0.56 13.36 -3.54
C LEU A 156 -0.62 13.59 -5.06
N LYS A 157 -1.61 14.36 -5.47
CA LYS A 157 -1.83 14.78 -6.87
C LYS A 157 -1.34 16.20 -7.15
N GLU A 158 -1.25 16.56 -8.42
CA GLU A 158 -1.05 17.95 -8.83
C GLU A 158 -2.27 18.81 -8.42
N ASN A 159 -2.00 20.04 -7.97
CA ASN A 159 -3.00 21.00 -7.48
C ASN A 159 -3.21 22.15 -8.47
#